data_AF-A0A8I0L399-F1
#
_entry.id   AF-A0A8I0L399-F1
#
_cell.length_a   1.000
_cell.length_b   1.000
_cell.length_c   1.000
_cell.angle_alpha   90.00
_cell.angle_beta   90.00
_cell.angle_gamma   90.00
#
_symmetry.space_group_name_H-M   'P 1'
#
loop_
_entity.id
_entity.type
_entity.pdbx_description
1 polymer ?
#
loop_
_entity_poly.entity_id
_entity_poly.type
_entity_poly.pdbx_seq_one_letter_code
_entity_poly.pdbx_strand_id
1 'polypeptide(L)' 'AKKHLEPSVELTTDDSTSYHKLGEHVQKHQTVISDKKNVEKILPWVHIAISNAKRLLLDMHHRIKHEYLQYYLNEFCYK' A
#
# COMPACT_ATOMS: atom_id res chain seq x y z
N ALA A 1 12.06 6.61 10.06
CA ALA A 1 12.58 6.27 8.71
C ALA A 1 14.07 6.62 8.56
N LYS A 2 14.48 7.90 8.64
CA LYS A 2 15.89 8.33 8.38
C LYS A 2 17.00 7.66 9.22
N LYS A 3 16.69 7.11 10.39
CA LYS A 3 17.70 6.68 11.38
C LYS A 3 18.35 5.32 11.10
N HIS A 4 17.90 4.58 10.08
CA HIS A 4 18.33 3.20 9.78
C HIS A 4 18.53 2.93 8.27
N LEU A 5 18.77 3.97 7.47
CA LEU A 5 19.03 3.76 6.04
C LEU A 5 20.51 3.52 5.80
N GLU A 6 20.85 2.35 5.27
CA GLU A 6 22.19 2.06 4.76
C GLU A 6 22.37 2.75 3.39
N PRO A 7 23.51 3.42 3.12
CA PRO A 7 23.73 4.17 1.87
C PRO A 7 23.66 3.32 0.60
N SER A 8 23.90 2.00 0.70
CA SER A 8 23.93 1.06 -0.42
C SER A 8 22.55 0.51 -0.81
N VAL A 9 21.47 0.99 -0.21
CA VAL A 9 20.13 0.45 -0.44
C VAL A 9 19.52 1.04 -1.71
N GLU A 10 18.91 0.20 -2.54
CA GLU A 10 18.00 0.63 -3.60
C GLU A 10 16.57 0.71 -3.05
N LEU A 11 15.91 1.83 -3.30
CA LEU A 11 14.57 2.11 -2.79
C LEU A 11 13.58 2.23 -3.94
N THR A 12 12.46 1.51 -3.82
CA THR A 12 11.30 1.67 -4.70
C THR A 12 10.14 2.22 -3.88
N THR A 13 9.62 3.41 -4.22
CA THR A 13 8.47 4.02 -3.54
C THR A 13 7.37 4.41 -4.51
N ASP A 14 6.20 4.75 -3.96
CA ASP A 14 5.25 5.57 -4.71
C ASP A 14 5.81 6.98 -4.95
N ASP A 15 5.14 7.77 -5.78
CA ASP A 15 5.52 9.14 -6.12
C ASP A 15 5.06 10.18 -5.07
N SER A 16 4.92 9.78 -3.81
CA SER A 16 4.53 10.70 -2.73
C SER A 16 5.63 11.72 -2.45
N THR A 17 5.22 12.98 -2.29
CA THR A 17 6.09 14.11 -1.93
C THR A 17 6.81 13.91 -0.60
N SER A 18 6.29 13.03 0.26
CA SER A 18 6.90 12.66 1.54
C SER A 18 8.25 11.95 1.36
N TYR A 19 8.49 11.31 0.22
CA TYR A 19 9.69 10.52 -0.06
C TYR A 19 10.78 11.28 -0.81
N HIS A 20 10.54 12.51 -1.26
CA HIS A 20 11.53 13.28 -2.05
C HIS A 20 12.89 13.42 -1.36
N LYS A 21 12.90 13.59 -0.03
CA LYS A 21 14.13 13.76 0.75
C LYS A 21 14.90 12.44 0.99
N LEU A 22 14.35 11.30 0.58
CA LEU A 22 15.01 10.00 0.73
C LEU A 22 16.05 9.76 -0.36
N GLY A 23 15.86 10.29 -1.58
CA GLY A 23 16.81 10.15 -2.69
C GLY A 23 18.21 10.69 -2.39
N GLU A 24 18.32 11.70 -1.52
CA GLU A 24 19.60 12.26 -1.07
C GLU A 24 20.40 11.30 -0.17
N HIS A 25 19.78 10.23 0.35
CA HIS A 25 20.35 9.35 1.37
C HIS A 25 20.48 7.89 0.91
N VAL A 26 20.12 7.57 -0.32
CA VAL A 26 20.20 6.22 -0.91
C VAL A 26 20.98 6.22 -2.21
N GLN A 27 21.56 5.08 -2.57
CA GLN A 27 22.25 4.92 -3.85
C GLN A 27 21.32 5.11 -5.05
N LYS A 28 20.08 4.61 -4.95
CA LYS A 28 19.10 4.69 -6.02
C LYS A 28 17.69 4.78 -5.45
N HIS A 29 16.92 5.76 -5.91
CA HIS A 29 15.51 5.91 -5.58
C HIS A 29 14.70 5.86 -6.87
N GLN A 30 13.89 4.82 -7.03
CA GLN A 30 12.96 4.64 -8.14
C GLN A 30 11.54 4.90 -7.66
N THR A 31 10.84 5.82 -8.31
CA THR A 31 9.41 6.06 -8.07
C THR A 31 8.58 5.24 -9.06
N VAL A 32 7.48 4.68 -8.57
CA VAL A 32 6.55 3.90 -9.37
C VAL A 32 5.15 4.48 -9.20
N ILE A 33 4.56 4.89 -10.32
CA ILE A 33 3.18 5.38 -10.37
C ILE A 33 2.28 4.24 -10.79
N SER A 34 1.31 3.91 -9.94
CA SER A 34 0.31 2.89 -10.21
C SER A 34 -0.77 3.42 -11.16
N ASP A 35 -0.51 3.34 -12.46
CA ASP A 35 -1.52 3.57 -13.49
C ASP A 35 -2.53 2.43 -13.53
N LYS A 36 -3.79 2.73 -13.87
CA LYS A 36 -4.86 1.71 -14.02
C LYS A 36 -4.48 0.54 -14.93
N LYS A 37 -3.65 0.78 -15.94
CA LYS A 37 -3.19 -0.26 -16.89
C LYS A 37 -2.09 -1.16 -16.33
N ASN A 38 -1.30 -0.65 -15.38
CA ASN A 38 -0.10 -1.33 -14.87
C ASN A 38 -0.25 -1.81 -13.42
N VAL A 39 -1.31 -1.39 -12.71
CA VAL A 39 -1.54 -1.72 -11.31
C VAL A 39 -1.58 -3.22 -11.04
N GLU A 40 -2.11 -4.02 -11.97
CA GLU A 40 -2.14 -5.48 -11.84
C GLU A 40 -0.75 -6.12 -11.92
N LYS A 41 0.18 -5.50 -12.65
CA LYS A 41 1.57 -5.94 -12.74
C LYS A 41 2.40 -5.47 -11.55
N ILE A 42 2.16 -4.24 -11.10
CA ILE A 42 2.91 -3.60 -10.01
C ILE A 42 2.45 -4.14 -8.65
N LEU A 43 1.16 -4.36 -8.47
CA LEU A 43 0.52 -4.82 -7.24
C LEU A 43 -0.33 -6.08 -7.49
N PRO A 44 0.27 -7.20 -7.91
CA PRO A 44 -0.47 -8.39 -8.32
C PRO A 44 -1.33 -8.98 -7.20
N TRP A 45 -0.90 -8.85 -5.95
CA TRP A 45 -1.58 -9.45 -4.80
C TRP A 45 -2.67 -8.58 -4.18
N VAL A 46 -2.90 -7.36 -4.69
CA VAL A 46 -3.78 -6.39 -4.02
C VAL A 46 -5.21 -6.91 -3.89
N HIS A 47 -5.75 -7.55 -4.92
CA HIS A 47 -7.10 -8.09 -4.93
C HIS A 47 -7.26 -9.29 -3.96
N ILE A 48 -6.22 -10.12 -3.82
CA ILE A 48 -6.19 -11.24 -2.87
C ILE A 48 -6.13 -10.70 -1.44
N ALA A 49 -5.26 -9.73 -1.17
CA ALA A 49 -5.15 -9.10 0.15
C ALA A 49 -6.48 -8.45 0.58
N ILE A 50 -7.13 -7.69 -0.32
CA ILE A 50 -8.45 -7.10 -0.08
C ILE A 50 -9.51 -8.19 0.18
N SER A 51 -9.53 -9.25 -0.63
CA SER A 51 -10.51 -10.34 -0.46
C SER A 51 -10.33 -11.06 0.88
N ASN A 52 -9.09 -11.29 1.30
CA ASN A 52 -8.77 -11.90 2.58
C ASN A 52 -9.17 -10.99 3.75
N ALA A 53 -8.90 -9.68 3.64
CA ALA A 53 -9.33 -8.71 4.65
C ALA A 53 -10.86 -8.66 4.79
N LYS A 54 -11.59 -8.65 3.67
CA LYS A 54 -13.06 -8.75 3.65
C LYS A 54 -13.56 -9.99 4.39
N ARG A 55 -12.96 -11.15 4.11
CA ARG A 55 -13.34 -12.42 4.75
C ARG A 55 -13.05 -12.40 6.25
N LEU A 56 -11.89 -11.89 6.66
CA LEU A 56 -11.54 -11.76 8.08
C LEU A 56 -12.53 -10.86 8.84
N LEU A 57 -12.91 -9.74 8.25
CA LEU A 57 -13.89 -8.82 8.86
C LEU A 57 -15.27 -9.47 9.02
N LEU A 58 -15.73 -10.22 8.01
CA LEU A 58 -16.99 -10.96 8.09
C LEU A 58 -16.96 -12.09 9.14
N ASP A 59 -15.81 -12.75 9.27
CA ASP A 59 -15.60 -13.84 10.24
C ASP A 59 -15.51 -13.33 11.67
N MET A 60 -14.74 -12.26 11.91
CA MET A 60 -14.59 -11.67 13.25
C MET A 60 -15.84 -10.91 13.69
N HIS A 61 -16.55 -10.29 12.75
CA HIS A 61 -17.72 -9.46 13.03
C HIS A 61 -18.97 -9.98 12.32
N HIS A 62 -19.59 -11.00 12.90
CA HIS A 62 -20.82 -11.63 12.39
C HIS A 62 -22.04 -10.70 12.22
N ARG A 63 -21.97 -9.45 12.68
CA ARG A 63 -23.04 -8.44 12.53
C ARG A 63 -22.76 -7.38 11.46
N ILE A 64 -21.61 -7.43 10.79
CA ILE A 64 -21.35 -6.54 9.67
C ILE A 64 -22.10 -7.06 8.45
N LYS A 65 -23.09 -6.28 7.99
CA LYS A 65 -23.71 -6.56 6.70
C LYS A 65 -22.70 -6.32 5.58
N HIS A 66 -22.77 -7.13 4.53
CA HIS A 66 -21.92 -7.01 3.34
C HIS A 66 -21.92 -5.60 2.73
N GLU A 67 -23.07 -4.90 2.77
CA GLU A 67 -23.21 -3.51 2.29
C GLU A 67 -22.29 -2.51 3.01
N TYR A 68 -21.93 -2.78 4.26
CA TYR A 68 -21.06 -1.90 5.04
C TYR A 68 -19.58 -2.27 4.98
N LEU A 69 -19.24 -3.45 4.45
CA LEU A 69 -17.88 -3.98 4.47
C LEU A 69 -16.88 -3.09 3.73
N GLN A 70 -17.32 -2.42 2.66
CA GLN A 70 -16.48 -1.49 1.91
C GLN A 70 -16.19 -0.20 2.71
N TYR A 71 -17.10 0.26 3.57
CA TYR A 71 -16.83 1.42 4.43
C TYR A 71 -15.71 1.14 5.42
N TYR A 72 -15.70 -0.06 6.03
CA TYR A 72 -14.61 -0.48 6.91
C TYR A 72 -13.26 -0.51 6.19
N LEU A 73 -13.21 -1.01 4.96
CA LEU A 73 -11.96 -0.95 4.18
C LEU A 73 -11.53 0.48 3.85
N ASN A 74 -12.49 1.36 3.54
CA ASN A 74 -12.19 2.75 3.25
C ASN A 74 -11.60 3.48 4.46
N GLU A 75 -11.99 3.14 5.69
CA GLU A 75 -11.37 3.67 6.91
C GLU A 75 -9.88 3.33 7.01
N PHE A 76 -9.47 2.15 6.55
CA PHE A 76 -8.05 1.77 6.51
C PHE A 76 -7.28 2.41 5.34
N CYS A 77 -7.97 2.79 4.26
CA CYS A 77 -7.37 3.49 3.12
C CYS A 77 -7.26 5.01 3.30
N TYR A 78 -7.99 5.58 4.27
CA TYR A 78 -7.89 7.00 4.62
C TYR A 78 -6.87 7.19 5.75
N LYS A 79 -5.62 7.53 5.39
CA LYS A 79 -4.61 8.10 6.30
C LYS A 79 -3.55 8.88 5.55
#